data_AF-F4XRE5-F1
#
_entry.id   AF-F4XRE5-F1
#
_cell.length_a   1.000
_cell.length_b   1.000
_cell.length_c   1.000
_cell.angle_alpha   90.00
_cell.angle_beta   90.00
_cell.angle_gamma   90.00
#
_symmetry.space_group_name_H-M   'P 1'
#
loop_
_entity.id
_entity.type
_entity.pdbx_description
1 polymer ?
#
loop_
_entity_poly.entity_id
_entity_poly.type
_entity_poly.pdbx_seq_one_letter_code
_entity_poly.pdbx_strand_id
1 'polypeptide(L)'
;ACLTDSGRLLLVLGGLGDMLRAPWVAATSKQRIIAGPAAERSEDVRELLALTAAGRFDPVIDRRFRVEEIVEAHRYVDTGRKRGNVIVEWDAS
;
A
#
# COMPACT_ATOMS: atom_id res chain seq x y z
N ALA A 1 -13.95 -4.91 -11.56
CA ALA A 1 -13.89 -3.59 -10.91
C ALA A 1 -14.97 -2.70 -11.53
N CYS A 2 -15.81 -2.04 -10.73
CA CYS A 2 -16.81 -1.11 -11.23
C CYS A 2 -16.12 0.24 -11.50
N LEU A 3 -15.47 0.35 -12.66
CA LEU A 3 -14.82 1.56 -13.12
C LEU A 3 -15.72 2.27 -14.13
N THR A 4 -15.62 3.60 -14.17
CA THR A 4 -16.17 4.39 -15.29
C THR A 4 -15.49 3.98 -16.59
N ASP A 5 -16.09 4.33 -17.73
CA ASP A 5 -15.57 3.97 -19.06
C ASP A 5 -14.11 4.39 -19.27
N SER A 6 -13.69 5.53 -18.71
CA SER A 6 -12.31 6.05 -18.74
C SER A 6 -11.57 5.92 -17.39
N GLY A 7 -12.01 5.01 -16.52
CA GLY A 7 -11.42 4.82 -15.20
C GLY A 7 -9.99 4.27 -15.24
N ARG A 8 -9.23 4.51 -14.18
CA ARG A 8 -7.87 3.98 -14.00
C ARG A 8 -7.85 2.97 -12.87
N LEU A 9 -7.29 1.79 -13.14
CA LEU A 9 -7.02 0.76 -12.13
C LEU A 9 -5.53 0.76 -11.81
N LEU A 10 -5.17 1.00 -10.56
CA LEU A 10 -3.79 0.83 -10.07
C LEU A 10 -3.69 -0.51 -9.32
N LEU A 11 -2.88 -1.41 -9.84
CA LEU A 11 -2.63 -2.71 -9.22
C LEU A 11 -1.42 -2.60 -8.27
N VAL A 12 -1.71 -2.42 -6.98
CA VAL A 12 -0.67 -2.33 -5.92
C VAL A 12 -0.25 -3.72 -5.42
N LEU A 13 -1.19 -4.67 -5.40
CA LEU A 13 -0.97 -6.09 -5.06
C LEU A 13 -1.65 -6.97 -6.12
N GLY A 14 -1.26 -6.81 -7.38
CA GLY A 14 -1.76 -7.62 -8.48
C GLY A 14 -1.02 -8.96 -8.57
N GLY A 15 -1.76 -10.05 -8.71
CA GLY A 15 -1.18 -11.35 -9.02
C GLY A 15 -0.81 -11.49 -10.49
N LEU A 16 -0.09 -12.56 -10.85
CA LEU A 16 0.25 -12.87 -12.26
C LEU A 16 -0.98 -12.90 -13.18
N GLY A 17 -2.11 -13.41 -12.68
CA GLY A 17 -3.37 -13.42 -13.42
C GLY A 17 -3.90 -12.02 -13.76
N ASP A 18 -3.77 -11.06 -12.84
CA ASP A 18 -4.17 -9.66 -13.08
C ASP A 18 -3.27 -9.01 -14.14
N MET A 19 -1.98 -9.33 -14.10
CA MET A 19 -1.00 -8.85 -15.08
C MET A 19 -1.29 -9.38 -16.49
N LEU A 20 -1.61 -10.67 -16.63
CA LEU A 20 -1.94 -11.28 -17.93
C LEU A 20 -3.24 -10.73 -18.55
N ARG A 21 -4.19 -10.29 -17.72
CA ARG A 21 -5.44 -9.69 -18.18
C ARG A 21 -5.30 -8.23 -18.59
N ALA A 22 -4.24 -7.55 -18.16
CA ALA A 22 -4.08 -6.11 -18.38
C ALA A 22 -4.05 -5.69 -19.87
N PRO A 23 -3.32 -6.37 -20.78
CA PRO A 23 -3.33 -6.04 -22.20
C PRO A 23 -4.69 -6.24 -22.86
N TRP A 24 -5.44 -7.28 -22.46
CA TRP A 24 -6.76 -7.56 -23.01
C TRP A 24 -7.78 -6.47 -22.63
N VAL A 25 -7.78 -6.03 -21.37
CA VAL A 25 -8.66 -4.94 -20.92
C VAL A 25 -8.28 -3.61 -21.61
N ALA A 26 -6.99 -3.35 -21.83
CA ALA A 26 -6.55 -2.16 -22.56
C ALA A 26 -6.95 -2.19 -24.04
N ALA A 27 -7.01 -3.38 -24.66
CA ALA A 27 -7.42 -3.53 -26.05
C ALA A 27 -8.94 -3.52 -26.26
N THR A 28 -9.72 -3.87 -25.23
CA THR A 28 -11.18 -4.06 -25.33
C THR A 28 -11.99 -3.00 -24.61
N SER A 29 -11.34 -2.11 -23.85
CA SER A 29 -12.00 -1.03 -23.11
C SER A 29 -11.20 0.27 -23.18
N LYS A 30 -11.84 1.39 -22.80
CA LYS A 30 -11.18 2.68 -22.61
C LYS A 30 -10.53 2.82 -21.21
N GLN A 31 -10.62 1.78 -20.38
CA GLN A 31 -10.07 1.76 -19.04
C GLN A 31 -8.57 1.51 -19.08
N ARG A 32 -7.82 2.22 -18.23
CA ARG A 32 -6.36 2.09 -18.17
C ARG A 32 -5.95 1.31 -16.94
N ILE A 33 -5.21 0.23 -17.15
CA ILE A 33 -4.57 -0.52 -16.07
C ILE A 33 -3.12 -0.02 -15.93
N ILE A 34 -2.77 0.36 -14.71
CA ILE A 34 -1.42 0.75 -14.31
C ILE A 34 -0.92 -0.36 -13.38
N ALA A 35 0.14 -1.03 -13.80
CA ALA A 35 0.76 -2.13 -13.09
C ALA A 35 2.27 -1.93 -13.04
N GLY A 36 2.90 -2.49 -12.02
CA GLY A 36 4.33 -2.37 -11.77
C GLY A 36 4.63 -1.59 -10.49
N PRO A 37 5.87 -1.69 -10.00
CA PRO A 37 6.29 -0.99 -8.79
C PRO A 37 6.23 0.52 -9.01
N ALA A 38 5.83 1.25 -7.97
CA ALA A 38 6.04 2.70 -7.94
C ALA A 38 7.54 2.98 -7.83
N ALA A 39 8.01 4.06 -8.45
CA ALA A 39 9.37 4.52 -8.23
C ALA A 39 9.50 4.99 -6.78
N GLU A 40 10.50 4.49 -6.06
CA GLU A 40 10.81 4.96 -4.72
C GLU A 40 11.61 6.25 -4.80
N ARG A 41 10.94 7.40 -4.61
CA ARG A 41 11.55 8.72 -4.68
C ARG A 41 11.49 9.41 -3.34
N SER A 42 12.58 10.08 -2.98
CA SER A 42 12.66 10.82 -1.73
C SER A 42 11.64 11.97 -1.65
N GLU A 43 11.23 12.51 -2.79
CA GLU A 43 10.22 13.55 -2.93
C GLU A 43 8.85 13.08 -2.44
N ASP A 44 8.48 11.84 -2.75
CA ASP A 44 7.20 11.26 -2.37
C ASP A 44 7.11 11.12 -0.84
N VAL A 45 8.22 10.72 -0.19
CA VAL A 45 8.30 10.66 1.28
C VAL A 45 8.17 12.04 1.91
N ARG A 46 8.85 13.07 1.35
CA ARG A 46 8.73 14.45 1.85
C ARG A 46 7.31 14.98 1.70
N GLU A 47 6.62 14.65 0.62
CA GLU A 47 5.22 15.03 0.41
C GLU A 47 4.32 14.38 1.47
N LEU A 48 4.48 13.08 1.74
CA LEU A 48 3.73 12.40 2.80
C LEU A 48 3.97 13.04 4.17
N LEU A 49 5.21 13.39 4.51
CA LEU A 49 5.53 14.08 5.76
C LEU A 49 4.86 15.46 5.86
N ALA A 50 4.84 16.23 4.76
CA ALA A 50 4.18 17.51 4.71
C ALA A 50 2.65 17.39 4.90
N LEU A 51 2.03 16.36 4.31
CA LEU A 51 0.61 16.08 4.49
C LEU A 51 0.29 15.69 5.94
N THR A 52 1.15 14.90 6.58
CA THR A 52 1.00 14.55 8.00
C THR A 52 1.15 15.77 8.89
N ALA A 53 2.18 16.60 8.68
CA ALA A 53 2.40 17.82 9.45
C ALA A 53 1.24 18.82 9.30
N ALA A 54 0.59 18.84 8.13
CA ALA A 54 -0.59 19.66 7.86
C ALA A 54 -1.91 19.05 8.39
N GLY A 55 -1.88 17.87 9.01
CA GLY A 55 -3.09 17.17 9.49
C GLY A 55 -4.00 16.68 8.36
N ARG A 56 -3.52 16.65 7.11
CA ARG A 56 -4.27 16.22 5.92
C ARG A 56 -4.14 14.73 5.64
N PHE A 57 -3.19 14.08 6.30
CA PHE A 57 -2.99 12.64 6.27
C PHE A 57 -2.67 12.17 7.69
N ASP A 58 -3.48 11.26 8.20
CA ASP A 58 -3.23 10.60 9.48
C ASP A 58 -2.95 9.11 9.21
N PRO A 59 -1.69 8.65 9.33
CA PRO A 59 -1.36 7.25 9.10
C PRO A 59 -2.05 6.40 10.16
N VAL A 60 -2.92 5.50 9.73
CA VAL A 60 -3.61 4.57 10.65
C VAL A 60 -2.58 3.64 11.28
N ILE A 61 -2.42 3.73 12.61
CA ILE A 61 -1.59 2.84 13.41
C ILE A 61 -2.52 1.86 14.12
N ASP A 62 -2.36 0.57 13.79
CA ASP A 62 -3.13 -0.53 14.37
C ASP A 62 -2.63 -0.87 15.77
N ARG A 63 -1.33 -1.23 15.84
CA ARG A 63 -0.67 -1.74 17.05
C ARG A 63 0.80 -1.34 17.07
N ARG A 64 1.32 -1.28 18.28
CA ARG A 64 2.74 -1.10 18.58
C ARG A 64 3.23 -2.36 19.29
N PHE A 65 4.39 -2.82 18.88
CA PHE A 65 5.11 -3.92 19.51
C PHE A 65 6.50 -3.43 19.86
N ARG A 66 7.08 -3.94 20.94
CA ARG A 66 8.51 -3.76 21.18
C ARG A 66 9.31 -4.67 20.23
N VAL A 67 10.58 -4.36 20.02
CA VAL A 67 11.45 -5.21 19.19
C VAL A 67 11.56 -6.64 19.72
N GLU A 68 11.49 -6.85 21.03
CA GLU A 68 11.50 -8.19 21.63
C GLU A 68 10.29 -9.04 21.21
N GLU A 69 9.22 -8.39 20.75
CA GLU A 69 7.96 -9.00 20.33
C GLU A 69 7.88 -9.19 18.81
N ILE A 70 9.00 -9.07 18.07
CA ILE A 70 9.01 -9.13 16.60
C ILE A 70 8.35 -10.38 16.01
N VAL A 71 8.44 -11.52 16.70
CA VAL A 71 7.79 -12.77 16.29
C VAL A 71 6.26 -12.65 16.38
N GLU A 72 5.75 -12.03 17.44
CA GLU A 72 4.31 -11.80 17.61
C GLU A 72 3.79 -10.76 16.63
N ALA A 73 4.59 -9.71 16.36
CA ALA A 73 4.26 -8.72 15.34
C ALA A 73 4.04 -9.38 13.97
N HIS A 74 4.96 -10.26 13.52
CA HIS A 74 4.79 -11.00 12.26
C HIS A 74 3.58 -11.94 12.31
N ARG A 75 3.44 -12.74 13.38
CA ARG A 75 2.30 -13.63 13.57
C ARG A 75 0.97 -12.89 13.44
N TYR A 76 0.87 -11.70 14.02
CA TYR A 76 -0.32 -10.86 13.92
C TYR A 76 -0.59 -10.40 12.49
N VAL A 77 0.43 -9.86 11.79
CA VAL A 77 0.29 -9.40 10.40
C VAL A 77 -0.14 -10.54 9.47
N ASP A 78 0.42 -11.73 9.65
CA ASP A 78 0.13 -12.92 8.84
C ASP A 78 -1.31 -13.43 9.00
N THR A 79 -2.02 -13.04 10.05
CA THR A 79 -3.46 -13.35 10.16
C THR A 79 -4.32 -12.62 9.12
N GLY A 80 -3.77 -11.61 8.43
CA GLY A 80 -4.50 -10.73 7.51
C GLY A 80 -5.47 -9.77 8.21
N ARG A 81 -5.46 -9.69 9.55
CA ARG A 81 -6.40 -8.86 10.33
C ARG A 81 -5.88 -7.45 10.63
N LYS A 82 -4.68 -7.10 10.16
CA LYS A 82 -4.06 -5.79 10.33
C LYS A 82 -4.89 -4.69 9.66
N ARG A 83 -5.10 -3.57 10.35
CA ARG A 83 -5.76 -2.35 9.85
C ARG A 83 -4.78 -1.19 9.83
N GLY A 84 -4.28 -0.80 8.66
CA GLY A 84 -3.27 0.25 8.56
C GLY A 84 -1.87 -0.30 8.86
N ASN A 85 -1.08 0.36 9.70
CA ASN A 85 0.32 0.05 9.98
C ASN A 85 0.54 -0.59 11.36
N VAL A 86 1.52 -1.48 11.46
CA VAL A 86 2.05 -1.99 12.73
C VAL A 86 3.41 -1.36 12.92
N ILE A 87 3.67 -0.83 14.11
CA ILE A 87 4.93 -0.20 14.48
C ILE A 87 5.71 -1.15 15.38
N VAL A 88 6.99 -1.32 15.08
CA VAL A 88 7.94 -2.00 15.97
C VAL A 88 8.84 -0.92 16.56
N GLU A 89 8.75 -0.73 17.87
CA GLU A 89 9.51 0.27 18.60
C GLU A 89 10.85 -0.33 19.03
N TRP A 90 11.90 0.42 18.74
CA TRP A 90 13.25 0.11 19.17
C TRP A 90 13.63 1.08 20.29
N ASP A 91 13.74 0.58 21.52
CA ASP A 91 14.34 1.34 22.61
C ASP A 91 15.86 1.24 22.46
N ALA A 92 16.47 2.26 21.85
CA ALA A 92 17.90 2.47 21.98
C ALA A 92 18.13 3.11 23.35
N SER A 93 18.48 2.30 24.35
CA SER A 93 19.12 2.79 25.58
C SER A 93 20.44 3.48 25.26
#